data_AF-A0A497NG19-F1
#
_entry.id   AF-A0A497NG19-F1
#
_cell.length_a   1.000
_cell.length_b   1.000
_cell.length_c   1.000
_cell.angle_alpha   90.00
_cell.angle_beta   90.00
_cell.angle_gamma   90.00
#
_symmetry.space_group_name_H-M   'P 1'
#
loop_
_entity.id
_entity.type
_entity.pdbx_description
1 polymer ?
#
loop_
_entity_poly.entity_id
_entity_poly.type
_entity_poly.pdbx_seq_one_letter_code
_entity_poly.pdbx_strand_id
1 'polypeptide(L)'
;MRLYSTRVVLAILFLTVVGIQLLMHPIAGSAIEASVKIKPETLNLEERGLITAFIALPDPYNVSDIDVDTIKLHVKDAGDYVTPIRCIIADGMFIAKFDAANVADHILTNLVHMQIIPPQTKHPIDLVIEGMVNEKAFEGSARIWVILP
;
A
#
# COMPACT_ATOMS: atom_id res chain seq x y z
N MET A 1 23.35 46.25 -23.73
CA MET A 1 22.18 46.11 -22.84
C MET A 1 21.27 45.00 -23.37
N ARG A 2 21.29 43.76 -22.81
CA ARG A 2 20.23 42.72 -22.95
C ARG A 2 20.57 41.35 -22.34
N LEU A 3 21.70 41.16 -21.65
CA LEU A 3 22.02 39.87 -21.00
C LEU A 3 21.32 39.60 -19.66
N TYR A 4 20.79 40.63 -18.99
CA TYR A 4 20.14 40.48 -17.67
C TYR A 4 18.70 39.92 -17.76
N SER A 5 18.05 39.98 -18.91
CA SER A 5 16.63 39.65 -19.06
C SER A 5 16.37 38.14 -19.03
N THR A 6 17.19 37.34 -19.70
CA THR A 6 16.96 35.89 -19.79
C THR A 6 17.26 35.16 -18.48
N ARG A 7 18.32 35.56 -17.76
CA ARG A 7 18.69 34.94 -16.48
C ARG A 7 17.68 35.22 -15.37
N VAL A 8 17.09 36.41 -15.34
CA VAL A 8 16.07 36.79 -14.36
C VAL A 8 14.74 36.06 -14.63
N VAL A 9 14.33 35.96 -15.90
CA VAL A 9 13.13 35.20 -16.27
C VAL A 9 13.29 33.71 -15.97
N LEU A 10 14.46 33.13 -16.23
CA LEU A 10 14.73 31.72 -15.92
C LEU A 10 14.72 31.44 -14.41
N ALA A 11 15.29 32.36 -13.61
CA ALA A 11 15.32 32.23 -12.15
C ALA A 11 13.90 32.30 -11.55
N ILE A 12 13.05 33.20 -12.06
CA ILE A 12 11.65 33.30 -11.61
C ILE A 12 10.86 32.06 -12.01
N LEU A 13 11.04 31.54 -13.22
CA LEU A 13 10.35 30.34 -13.69
C LEU A 13 10.78 29.09 -12.90
N PHE A 14 12.06 29.00 -12.51
CA PHE A 14 12.53 27.93 -11.64
C PHE A 14 11.91 28.03 -10.24
N LEU A 15 11.78 29.25 -9.70
CA LEU A 15 11.21 29.50 -8.38
C LEU A 15 9.69 29.22 -8.34
N THR A 16 8.96 29.45 -9.43
CA THR A 16 7.53 29.10 -9.52
C THR A 16 7.32 27.59 -9.68
N VAL A 17 8.16 26.89 -10.45
CA VAL A 17 8.06 25.42 -10.58
C VAL A 17 8.37 24.72 -9.26
N VAL A 18 9.39 25.17 -8.52
CA VAL A 18 9.72 24.62 -7.19
C VAL A 18 8.62 24.94 -6.15
N GLY A 19 8.02 26.14 -6.20
CA GLY A 19 6.91 26.51 -5.32
C GLY A 19 5.65 25.65 -5.53
N ILE A 20 5.36 25.23 -6.76
CA ILE A 20 4.22 24.36 -7.06
C ILE A 20 4.48 22.92 -6.59
N GLN A 21 5.71 22.40 -6.72
CA GLN A 21 6.03 21.04 -6.25
C GLN A 21 5.95 20.90 -4.72
N LEU A 22 6.16 21.99 -3.96
CA LEU A 22 6.00 21.98 -2.51
C LEU A 22 4.53 21.85 -2.07
N LEU A 23 3.56 22.31 -2.88
CA LEU A 23 2.12 22.19 -2.60
C LEU A 23 1.53 20.80 -2.91
N MET A 24 2.29 19.94 -3.60
CA MET A 24 1.87 18.58 -3.95
C MET A 24 2.44 17.50 -3.03
N HIS A 25 3.13 17.86 -1.95
CA HIS A 25 3.41 16.87 -0.92
C HIS A 25 2.06 16.44 -0.33
N PRO A 26 1.69 15.14 -0.39
CA PRO A 26 0.53 14.68 0.35
C PRO A 26 0.78 15.11 1.80
N ILE A 27 -0.19 15.85 2.35
CA ILE A 27 -0.28 16.04 3.79
C ILE A 27 -0.49 14.61 4.29
N ALA A 28 0.61 13.96 4.67
CA ALA A 28 0.58 12.73 5.41
C ALA A 28 -0.04 13.09 6.76
N GLY A 29 -1.37 13.17 6.80
CA GLY A 29 -2.10 13.05 8.04
C GLY A 29 -1.58 11.77 8.68
N SER A 30 -1.02 11.89 9.87
CA SER A 30 -0.38 10.78 10.57
C SER A 30 -1.35 9.61 10.63
N ALA A 31 -1.18 8.62 9.75
CA ALA A 31 -1.98 7.41 9.77
C ALA A 31 -1.72 6.69 11.09
N ILE A 32 -2.75 6.06 11.62
CA ILE A 32 -2.63 5.20 12.80
C ILE A 32 -1.82 3.97 12.36
N GLU A 33 -0.70 3.72 13.03
CA GLU A 33 0.13 2.54 12.74
C GLU A 33 -0.56 1.28 13.28
N ALA A 34 -1.02 0.42 12.37
CA ALA A 34 -1.66 -0.84 12.68
C ALA A 34 -0.65 -2.01 12.62
N SER A 35 -0.78 -2.96 13.53
CA SER A 35 -0.03 -4.21 13.46
C SER A 35 -0.73 -5.15 12.49
N VAL A 36 -0.04 -5.52 11.42
CA VAL A 36 -0.57 -6.39 10.37
C VAL A 36 0.25 -7.66 10.25
N LYS A 37 -0.44 -8.80 10.17
CA LYS A 37 0.15 -10.10 9.83
C LYS A 37 -0.60 -10.71 8.66
N ILE A 38 0.12 -11.13 7.64
CA ILE A 38 -0.47 -11.77 6.45
C ILE A 38 -0.13 -13.26 6.45
N LYS A 39 -1.12 -14.09 6.11
CA LYS A 39 -0.95 -15.52 5.86
C LYS A 39 -1.54 -15.91 4.50
N PRO A 40 -0.88 -16.81 3.74
CA PRO A 40 0.40 -17.44 4.05
C PRO A 40 1.58 -16.46 3.97
N GLU A 41 2.70 -16.79 4.65
CA GLU A 41 3.93 -15.99 4.59
C GLU A 41 4.71 -16.20 3.27
N THR A 42 4.37 -17.26 2.53
CA THR A 42 4.86 -17.52 1.17
C THR A 42 3.66 -17.69 0.26
N LEU A 43 3.59 -16.90 -0.81
CA LEU A 43 2.58 -16.95 -1.86
C LEU A 43 3.23 -17.45 -3.15
N ASN A 44 2.73 -18.56 -3.69
CA ASN A 44 3.01 -18.93 -5.07
C ASN A 44 1.99 -18.20 -5.97
N LEU A 45 2.46 -17.45 -6.96
CA LEU A 45 1.57 -16.66 -7.83
C LEU A 45 0.71 -17.53 -8.76
N GLU A 46 1.05 -18.82 -8.94
CA GLU A 46 0.19 -19.78 -9.66
C GLU A 46 -0.87 -20.42 -8.75
N GLU A 47 -0.71 -20.30 -7.43
CA GLU A 47 -1.57 -20.98 -6.47
C GLU A 47 -2.85 -20.18 -6.21
N ARG A 48 -3.98 -20.88 -6.26
CA ARG A 48 -5.28 -20.34 -5.89
C ARG A 48 -5.56 -20.58 -4.42
N GLY A 49 -6.23 -19.64 -3.78
CA GLY A 49 -6.58 -19.78 -2.37
C GLY A 49 -7.02 -18.47 -1.76
N LEU A 50 -6.81 -18.35 -0.45
CA LEU A 50 -7.16 -17.17 0.31
C LEU A 50 -5.92 -16.60 0.99
N ILE A 51 -5.76 -15.29 0.88
CA ILE A 51 -4.81 -14.54 1.66
C ILE A 51 -5.58 -13.91 2.82
N THR A 52 -5.10 -14.13 4.04
CA THR A 52 -5.73 -13.64 5.25
C THR A 52 -4.82 -12.63 5.92
N ALA A 53 -5.31 -11.41 6.09
CA ALA A 53 -4.67 -10.40 6.89
C ALA A 53 -5.32 -10.32 8.27
N PHE A 54 -4.49 -10.32 9.31
CA PHE A 54 -4.84 -10.10 10.69
C PHE A 54 -4.36 -8.70 11.06
N ILE A 55 -5.30 -7.82 11.40
CA ILE A 55 -5.06 -6.42 11.70
C ILE A 55 -5.42 -6.17 13.16
N ALA A 56 -4.48 -5.59 13.90
CA ALA A 56 -4.68 -5.11 15.25
C ALA A 56 -4.37 -3.61 15.30
N LEU A 57 -5.26 -2.83 15.91
CA LEU A 57 -5.08 -1.41 16.10
C LEU A 57 -4.47 -1.13 17.49
N PRO A 58 -3.68 -0.06 17.64
CA PRO A 58 -3.17 0.35 18.94
C PRO A 58 -4.29 0.99 19.77
N ASP A 59 -4.14 0.97 21.09
CA ASP A 59 -5.01 1.74 21.99
C ASP A 59 -4.95 3.24 21.62
N PRO A 60 -6.07 3.98 21.65
CA PRO A 60 -7.40 3.60 22.16
C PRO A 60 -8.37 3.09 21.07
N TYR A 61 -7.89 2.69 19.90
CA TYR A 61 -8.75 2.36 18.76
C TYR A 61 -9.31 0.93 18.84
N ASN A 62 -10.59 0.77 18.51
CA ASN A 62 -11.24 -0.54 18.47
C ASN A 62 -11.35 -1.04 17.03
N VAL A 63 -10.95 -2.29 16.80
CA VAL A 63 -11.09 -2.96 15.50
C VAL A 63 -12.53 -3.08 15.01
N SER A 64 -13.50 -2.95 15.91
CA SER A 64 -14.94 -2.96 15.59
C SER A 64 -15.42 -1.66 14.95
N ASP A 65 -14.64 -0.58 15.09
CA ASP A 65 -14.94 0.73 14.51
C ASP A 65 -14.30 0.92 13.12
N ILE A 66 -13.66 -0.13 12.59
CA ILE A 66 -13.07 -0.14 11.26
C ILE A 66 -14.19 -0.10 10.22
N ASP A 67 -14.10 0.85 9.29
CA ASP A 67 -14.97 0.91 8.12
C ASP A 67 -14.53 -0.13 7.09
N VAL A 68 -15.30 -1.21 7.00
CA VAL A 68 -15.03 -2.38 6.15
C VAL A 68 -14.92 -2.00 4.67
N ASP A 69 -15.69 -1.00 4.22
CA ASP A 69 -15.74 -0.59 2.81
C ASP A 69 -14.50 0.21 2.39
N THR A 70 -13.69 0.64 3.37
CA THR A 70 -12.44 1.39 3.13
C THR A 70 -11.20 0.52 3.11
N ILE A 71 -11.32 -0.77 3.42
CA ILE A 71 -10.19 -1.69 3.50
C ILE A 71 -9.60 -1.96 2.13
N LYS A 72 -8.29 -1.75 2.02
CA LYS A 72 -7.54 -1.96 0.80
C LYS A 72 -6.21 -2.63 1.10
N LEU A 73 -5.80 -3.54 0.22
CA LEU A 73 -4.48 -4.15 0.23
C LEU A 73 -3.74 -3.80 -1.05
N HIS A 74 -2.49 -3.39 -0.95
CA HIS A 74 -1.67 -3.07 -2.12
C HIS A 74 -0.21 -3.42 -1.87
N VAL A 75 0.55 -3.60 -2.94
CA VAL A 75 2.02 -3.64 -2.88
C VAL A 75 2.51 -2.24 -2.55
N LYS A 76 3.53 -2.13 -1.69
CA LYS A 76 4.14 -0.83 -1.38
C LYS A 76 4.49 -0.06 -2.65
N ASP A 77 4.14 1.23 -2.68
CA ASP A 77 4.32 2.14 -3.81
C ASP A 77 3.46 1.84 -5.06
N ALA A 78 2.53 0.89 -4.99
CA ALA A 78 1.54 0.64 -6.05
C ALA A 78 0.44 1.72 -6.05
N GLY A 79 -0.06 2.06 -7.25
CA GLY A 79 -1.15 3.03 -7.42
C GLY A 79 -2.55 2.42 -7.42
N ASP A 80 -2.64 1.09 -7.47
CA ASP A 80 -3.88 0.32 -7.42
C ASP A 80 -4.01 -0.45 -6.09
N TYR A 81 -5.13 -1.14 -5.88
CA TYR A 81 -5.39 -1.92 -4.68
C TYR A 81 -6.38 -3.05 -4.92
N VAL A 82 -6.37 -4.03 -4.01
CA VAL A 82 -7.30 -5.14 -3.93
C VAL A 82 -8.21 -4.95 -2.72
N THR A 83 -9.51 -5.18 -2.91
CA THR A 83 -10.50 -5.15 -1.83
C THR A 83 -10.70 -6.55 -1.23
N PRO A 84 -11.04 -6.65 0.06
CA PRO A 84 -11.29 -7.94 0.68
C PRO A 84 -12.60 -8.56 0.17
N ILE A 85 -12.60 -9.87 -0.01
CA ILE A 85 -13.83 -10.64 -0.32
C ILE A 85 -14.70 -10.86 0.92
N ARG A 86 -14.09 -10.79 2.11
CA ARG A 86 -14.77 -11.00 3.38
C ARG A 86 -13.98 -10.42 4.53
N CYS A 87 -14.66 -9.71 5.42
CA CYS A 87 -14.10 -9.23 6.68
C CYS A 87 -14.88 -9.83 7.85
N ILE A 88 -14.16 -10.18 8.91
CA ILE A 88 -14.74 -10.66 10.18
C ILE A 88 -13.93 -10.10 11.35
N ILE A 89 -14.56 -9.96 12.50
CA ILE A 89 -13.88 -9.63 13.76
C ILE A 89 -13.88 -10.89 14.61
N ALA A 90 -12.70 -11.32 15.05
CA ALA A 90 -12.54 -12.47 15.93
C ALA A 90 -11.35 -12.24 16.86
N ASP A 91 -11.49 -12.63 18.13
CA ASP A 91 -10.42 -12.55 19.14
C ASP A 91 -9.78 -11.15 19.28
N GLY A 92 -10.58 -10.08 19.13
CA GLY A 92 -10.09 -8.71 19.19
C GLY A 92 -9.26 -8.26 17.99
N MET A 93 -9.23 -9.05 16.92
CA MET A 93 -8.55 -8.72 15.67
C MET A 93 -9.56 -8.52 14.53
N PHE A 94 -9.24 -7.62 13.63
CA PHE A 94 -9.90 -7.52 12.35
C PHE A 94 -9.24 -8.48 11.36
N ILE A 95 -10.02 -9.35 10.75
CA ILE A 95 -9.54 -10.36 9.82
C ILE A 95 -10.13 -10.08 8.44
N ALA A 96 -9.27 -9.66 7.52
CA ALA A 96 -9.62 -9.43 6.13
C ALA A 96 -9.14 -10.60 5.26
N LYS A 97 -10.03 -11.16 4.45
CA LYS A 97 -9.73 -12.22 3.49
C LYS A 97 -9.76 -11.67 2.08
N PHE A 98 -8.73 -11.98 1.32
CA PHE A 98 -8.54 -11.59 -0.07
C PHE A 98 -8.45 -12.84 -0.95
N ASP A 99 -8.91 -12.71 -2.18
CA ASP A 99 -8.70 -13.75 -3.19
C ASP A 99 -7.23 -13.78 -3.60
N ALA A 100 -6.59 -14.95 -3.51
CA ALA A 100 -5.16 -15.06 -3.79
C ALA A 100 -4.81 -14.79 -5.26
N ALA A 101 -5.71 -15.08 -6.21
CA ALA A 101 -5.48 -14.80 -7.62
C ALA A 101 -5.50 -13.29 -7.87
N ASN A 102 -6.47 -12.57 -7.30
CA ASN A 102 -6.52 -11.11 -7.42
C ASN A 102 -5.27 -10.43 -6.83
N VAL A 103 -4.79 -10.92 -5.68
CA VAL A 103 -3.54 -10.39 -5.08
C VAL A 103 -2.32 -10.79 -5.91
N ALA A 104 -2.28 -11.99 -6.47
CA ALA A 104 -1.20 -12.43 -7.35
C ALA A 104 -1.14 -11.58 -8.64
N ASP A 105 -2.28 -11.32 -9.27
CA ASP A 105 -2.39 -10.46 -10.45
C ASP A 105 -1.96 -9.02 -10.13
N HIS A 106 -2.37 -8.50 -8.97
CA HIS A 106 -1.95 -7.19 -8.46
C HIS A 106 -0.43 -7.13 -8.29
N ILE A 107 0.16 -8.14 -7.64
CA ILE A 107 1.61 -8.25 -7.45
C ILE A 107 2.32 -8.32 -8.80
N LEU A 108 1.87 -9.18 -9.71
CA LEU A 108 2.52 -9.38 -11.01
C LEU A 108 2.51 -8.09 -11.84
N THR A 109 1.37 -7.40 -11.88
CA THR A 109 1.22 -6.13 -12.62
C THR A 109 2.19 -5.05 -12.10
N ASN A 110 2.38 -4.99 -10.78
CA ASN A 110 3.27 -4.02 -10.14
C ASN A 110 4.75 -4.46 -10.17
N LEU A 111 5.06 -5.75 -10.22
CA LEU A 111 6.43 -6.27 -10.36
C LEU A 111 6.98 -6.19 -11.78
N VAL A 112 6.14 -6.39 -12.81
CA VAL A 112 6.57 -6.33 -14.23
C VAL A 112 7.09 -4.93 -14.60
N HIS A 113 6.68 -3.90 -13.88
CA HIS A 113 7.24 -2.55 -14.00
C HIS A 113 8.62 -2.36 -13.34
N MET A 114 9.10 -3.31 -12.52
CA MET A 114 10.32 -3.17 -11.69
C MET A 114 11.57 -3.91 -12.20
N GLN A 115 11.61 -4.32 -13.47
CA GLN A 115 12.73 -5.01 -14.15
C GLN A 115 12.98 -6.48 -13.74
N ILE A 116 13.54 -7.22 -14.71
CA ILE A 116 13.74 -8.66 -14.85
C ILE A 116 14.07 -9.38 -13.53
N ILE A 117 13.03 -9.96 -12.93
CA ILE A 117 13.16 -10.81 -11.76
C ILE A 117 13.40 -12.26 -12.23
N PRO A 118 14.44 -12.96 -11.74
CA PRO A 118 14.67 -14.36 -12.11
C PRO A 118 13.51 -15.25 -11.62
N PRO A 119 13.00 -16.15 -12.50
CA PRO A 119 11.90 -17.06 -12.17
C PRO A 119 12.30 -18.02 -11.04
N GLN A 120 11.32 -18.52 -10.28
CA GLN A 120 11.48 -19.53 -9.22
C GLN A 120 12.35 -19.12 -8.01
N THR A 121 12.71 -17.84 -7.87
CA THR A 121 13.36 -17.33 -6.66
C THR A 121 12.31 -16.72 -5.74
N LYS A 122 12.47 -16.88 -4.42
CA LYS A 122 11.62 -16.21 -3.44
C LYS A 122 11.97 -14.73 -3.40
N HIS A 123 10.99 -13.88 -3.69
CA HIS A 123 11.14 -12.42 -3.66
C HIS A 123 10.38 -11.84 -2.47
N PRO A 124 11.03 -11.02 -1.63
CA PRO A 124 10.33 -10.35 -0.55
C PRO A 124 9.50 -9.21 -1.11
N ILE A 125 8.23 -9.15 -0.73
CA ILE A 125 7.31 -8.07 -1.09
C ILE A 125 6.67 -7.52 0.17
N ASP A 126 6.69 -6.19 0.29
CA ASP A 126 6.00 -5.48 1.34
C ASP A 126 4.56 -5.20 0.86
N LEU A 127 3.60 -5.86 1.50
CA LEU A 127 2.18 -5.59 1.32
C LEU A 127 1.72 -4.62 2.39
N VAL A 128 0.95 -3.62 1.98
CA VAL A 128 0.39 -2.57 2.82
C VAL A 128 -1.12 -2.76 2.86
N ILE A 129 -1.68 -2.61 4.06
CA ILE A 129 -3.11 -2.58 4.29
C ILE A 129 -3.47 -1.23 4.87
N GLU A 130 -4.42 -0.58 4.22
CA GLU A 130 -4.96 0.71 4.64
C GLU A 130 -6.48 0.61 4.85
N GLY A 131 -7.00 1.52 5.65
CA GLY A 131 -8.43 1.66 5.90
C GLY A 131 -8.72 2.84 6.80
N MET A 132 -9.98 2.97 7.17
CA MET A 132 -10.47 4.03 8.06
C MET A 132 -11.01 3.43 9.35
N VAL A 133 -10.72 4.08 10.47
CA VAL A 133 -11.31 3.80 11.79
C VAL A 133 -11.74 5.12 12.41
N ASN A 134 -13.03 5.29 12.71
CA ASN A 134 -13.57 6.56 13.24
C ASN A 134 -13.10 7.80 12.45
N GLU A 135 -13.23 7.76 11.12
CA GLU A 135 -12.82 8.83 10.18
C GLU A 135 -11.31 9.11 10.11
N LYS A 136 -10.46 8.30 10.76
CA LYS A 136 -9.00 8.39 10.69
C LYS A 136 -8.42 7.25 9.87
N ALA A 137 -7.47 7.58 9.00
CA ALA A 137 -6.72 6.58 8.27
C ALA A 137 -5.84 5.75 9.22
N PHE A 138 -5.78 4.45 8.98
CA PHE A 138 -4.77 3.56 9.56
C PHE A 138 -4.03 2.85 8.44
N GLU A 139 -2.79 2.48 8.71
CA GLU A 139 -1.93 1.74 7.79
C GLU A 139 -1.13 0.71 8.57
N GLY A 140 -0.98 -0.48 8.02
CA GLY A 140 0.00 -1.45 8.49
C GLY A 140 0.60 -2.23 7.34
N SER A 141 1.85 -2.64 7.48
CA SER A 141 2.57 -3.38 6.45
C SER A 141 3.05 -4.73 6.95
N ALA A 142 3.11 -5.70 6.04
CA ALA A 142 3.67 -7.02 6.30
C ALA A 142 4.47 -7.49 5.10
N ARG A 143 5.64 -8.07 5.38
CA ARG A 143 6.50 -8.67 4.37
C ARG A 143 6.10 -10.12 4.14
N ILE A 144 5.89 -10.49 2.88
CA ILE A 144 5.68 -11.87 2.44
C ILE A 144 6.72 -12.28 1.40
N TRP A 145 6.88 -13.59 1.21
CA TRP A 145 7.68 -14.16 0.14
C TRP A 145 6.81 -14.53 -1.04
N VAL A 146 7.22 -14.17 -2.25
CA VAL A 146 6.51 -14.51 -3.47
C VAL A 146 7.38 -15.41 -4.33
N ILE A 147 6.78 -16.48 -4.85
CA ILE A 147 7.40 -17.37 -5.84
C ILE A 147 6.75 -17.05 -7.19
N LEU A 148 7.57 -16.59 -8.13
CA LEU A 148 7.17 -16.37 -9.51
C LEU A 148 6.98 -17.73 -10.22
N PRO A 149 6.05 -17.82 -11.17
CA PRO A 149 5.98 -18.95 -12.11
C PRO A 149 7.31 -19.18 -12.83
#